data_AF-A0A5B0MKT6-F1
#
_entry.id   AF-A0A5B0MKT6-F1
#
_cell.length_a   1.000
_cell.length_b   1.000
_cell.length_c   1.000
_cell.angle_alpha   90.00
_cell.angle_beta   90.00
_cell.angle_gamma   90.00
#
_symmetry.space_group_name_H-M   'P 1'
#
loop_
_entity.id
_entity.type
_entity.pdbx_description
1 polymer ?
#
loop_
_entity_poly.entity_id
_entity_poly.type
_entity_poly.pdbx_seq_one_letter_code
_entity_poly.pdbx_strand_id
1 'polypeptide(L)'
;MHKNSERQQILRDIFMILAFLHQQETDDLIDSTLGIPTVPSLGKILAPTNPGRAFVLDFLFDDQAMISDVFDLVLRNRYLNDRSPGRTREEFDLAQLFNMRDEDFKQAVRTTKSGFMWLLGLITLNPVFHSASFRPQLPVPHQLALTLERLGSNGNGASVGRFSRNLGVGRGTVIKEGDLQCHEGRGFHELRVVDC
;
A
#
# COMPACT_ATOMS: atom_id res chain seq x y z
N MET A 1 18.34 -3.08 -13.36
CA MET A 1 18.32 -3.85 -12.10
C MET A 1 17.18 -3.34 -11.24
N HIS A 2 16.16 -4.16 -10.98
CA HIS A 2 15.10 -3.80 -10.04
C HIS A 2 15.65 -3.79 -8.62
N LYS A 3 15.46 -2.68 -7.90
CA LYS A 3 15.83 -2.57 -6.49
C LYS A 3 14.77 -3.32 -5.68
N ASN A 4 15.14 -4.46 -5.10
CA ASN A 4 14.23 -5.27 -4.28
C ASN A 4 13.72 -4.44 -3.10
N SER A 5 12.44 -4.57 -2.78
CA SER A 5 11.87 -3.96 -1.57
C SER A 5 12.56 -4.50 -0.31
N GLU A 6 12.63 -3.71 0.77
CA GLU A 6 13.22 -4.15 2.04
C GLU A 6 12.59 -5.46 2.54
N ARG A 7 11.27 -5.62 2.37
CA ARG A 7 10.56 -6.88 2.69
C ARG A 7 11.10 -8.07 1.91
N GLN A 8 11.35 -7.91 0.61
CA GLN A 8 11.87 -9.00 -0.22
C GLN A 8 13.32 -9.36 0.15
N GLN A 9 14.11 -8.38 0.58
CA GLN A 9 15.47 -8.64 1.07
C GLN A 9 15.40 -9.44 2.38
N ILE A 10 14.61 -8.99 3.35
CA ILE A 10 14.43 -9.69 4.63
C ILE A 10 13.89 -11.11 4.42
N LEU A 11 12.88 -11.30 3.57
CA LEU A 11 12.36 -12.64 3.27
C LEU A 11 13.43 -13.57 2.70
N ARG A 12 14.27 -13.05 1.78
CA ARG A 12 15.37 -13.82 1.22
C ARG A 12 16.39 -14.18 2.30
N ASP A 13 16.77 -13.23 3.13
CA ASP A 13 17.79 -13.44 4.16
C ASP A 13 17.31 -14.45 5.22
N ILE A 14 16.08 -14.32 5.70
CA ILE A 14 15.49 -15.28 6.65
C ILE A 14 15.38 -16.68 6.02
N PHE A 15 14.96 -16.77 4.75
CA PHE A 15 14.88 -18.05 4.04
C PHE A 15 16.25 -18.72 3.94
N MET A 16 17.30 -17.96 3.62
CA MET A 16 18.67 -18.50 3.55
C MET A 16 19.16 -18.99 4.92
N ILE A 17 18.82 -18.30 6.00
CA ILE A 17 19.14 -18.73 7.37
C ILE A 17 18.41 -20.03 7.71
N LEU A 18 17.11 -20.13 7.43
CA LEU A 18 16.32 -21.36 7.66
C LEU A 18 16.86 -22.56 6.88
N ALA A 19 17.19 -22.36 5.59
CA ALA A 19 17.77 -23.42 4.77
C ALA A 19 19.12 -23.89 5.33
N PHE A 20 19.94 -22.95 5.82
CA PHE A 20 21.24 -23.25 6.41
C PHE A 20 21.11 -24.04 7.73
N LEU A 21 20.24 -23.60 8.64
CA LEU A 21 20.01 -24.29 9.92
C LEU A 21 19.45 -25.69 9.72
N HIS A 22 18.49 -25.84 8.79
CA HIS A 22 17.94 -27.15 8.46
C HIS A 22 19.02 -28.11 7.96
N GLN A 23 19.95 -27.61 7.12
CA GLN A 23 21.03 -28.43 6.60
C GLN A 23 22.06 -28.80 7.67
N GLN A 24 22.39 -27.90 8.60
CA GLN A 24 23.27 -28.24 9.73
C GLN A 24 22.67 -29.34 10.62
N GLU A 25 21.38 -29.25 10.95
CA GLU A 25 20.71 -30.24 11.81
C GLU A 25 20.69 -31.64 11.17
N THR A 26 20.48 -31.73 9.84
CA THR A 26 20.43 -33.03 9.14
C THR A 26 21.80 -33.63 8.88
N ASP A 27 22.80 -32.81 8.55
CA ASP A 27 24.06 -33.29 7.98
C ASP A 27 25.14 -33.51 9.06
N ASP A 28 25.14 -32.75 10.17
CA ASP A 28 26.20 -32.84 11.19
C ASP A 28 26.31 -34.22 11.86
N LEU A 29 25.19 -34.93 12.01
CA LEU A 29 25.18 -36.30 12.55
C LEU A 29 25.81 -37.32 11.59
N ILE A 30 25.54 -37.16 10.30
CA ILE A 30 26.04 -38.03 9.24
C ILE A 30 27.53 -37.75 9.00
N ASP A 31 27.90 -36.48 8.91
CA ASP A 31 29.27 -36.04 8.65
C ASP A 31 30.22 -36.40 9.79
N SER A 32 29.76 -36.29 11.05
CA SER A 32 30.52 -36.74 12.22
C SER A 32 30.74 -38.25 12.23
N THR A 33 29.79 -39.03 11.71
CA THR A 33 29.88 -40.50 11.61
C THR A 33 30.79 -40.93 10.47
N LEU A 34 30.83 -40.17 9.37
CA LEU A 34 31.60 -40.48 8.16
C LEU A 34 32.98 -39.80 8.13
N GLY A 35 33.32 -38.97 9.13
CA GLY A 35 34.58 -38.23 9.19
C GLY A 35 34.71 -37.14 8.11
N ILE A 36 33.57 -36.64 7.63
CA ILE A 36 33.51 -35.57 6.62
C ILE A 36 33.65 -34.22 7.35
N PRO A 37 34.38 -33.23 6.78
CA PRO A 37 34.49 -31.91 7.37
C PRO A 37 33.10 -31.24 7.49
N THR A 38 32.66 -31.00 8.72
CA THR A 38 31.36 -30.37 9.02
C THR A 38 31.33 -28.91 8.55
N VAL A 39 30.15 -28.43 8.15
CA VAL A 39 29.95 -27.04 7.74
C VAL A 39 30.16 -26.12 8.96
N PRO A 40 30.93 -25.02 8.85
CA PRO A 40 31.11 -24.07 9.95
C PRO A 40 29.77 -23.42 10.34
N SER A 41 29.57 -23.09 11.63
CA SER A 41 28.37 -22.39 12.08
C SER A 41 28.11 -21.07 11.35
N LEU A 42 26.85 -20.66 11.30
CA LEU A 42 26.42 -19.42 10.64
C LEU A 42 27.23 -18.20 11.15
N GLY A 43 27.45 -18.11 12.45
CA GLY A 43 28.25 -17.09 13.09
C GLY A 43 29.72 -17.12 12.66
N LYS A 44 30.33 -18.31 12.51
CA LYS A 44 31.69 -18.43 11.96
C LYS A 44 31.78 -18.04 10.49
N ILE A 45 30.73 -18.27 9.70
CA ILE A 45 30.66 -17.84 8.30
C ILE A 45 30.53 -16.32 8.20
N LEU A 46 29.65 -15.72 9.00
CA LEU A 46 29.36 -14.27 8.95
C LEU A 46 30.39 -13.41 9.70
N ALA A 47 31.09 -13.97 10.68
CA ALA A 47 32.09 -13.28 11.48
C ALA A 47 33.36 -14.13 11.73
N PRO A 48 34.07 -14.56 10.67
CA PRO A 48 35.19 -15.49 10.79
C PRO A 48 36.38 -14.95 11.61
N THR A 49 36.55 -13.62 11.64
CA THR A 49 37.65 -12.94 12.33
C THR A 49 37.30 -12.46 13.73
N ASN A 50 36.03 -12.58 14.15
CA ASN A 50 35.57 -12.08 15.44
C ASN A 50 34.76 -13.16 16.18
N PRO A 51 35.40 -13.93 17.08
CA PRO A 51 34.74 -15.04 17.76
C PRO A 51 33.61 -14.59 18.68
N GLY A 52 33.70 -13.38 19.29
CA GLY A 52 32.62 -12.84 20.10
C GLY A 52 31.38 -12.53 19.27
N ARG A 53 31.55 -11.95 18.08
CA ARG A 53 30.44 -11.68 17.16
C ARG A 53 29.87 -12.96 16.56
N ALA A 54 30.71 -13.94 16.23
CA ALA A 54 30.27 -15.25 15.78
C ALA A 54 29.37 -15.92 16.82
N PHE A 55 29.81 -15.95 18.08
CA PHE A 55 29.04 -16.52 19.18
C PHE A 55 27.66 -15.84 19.37
N VAL A 56 27.61 -14.51 19.31
CA VAL A 56 26.34 -13.78 19.41
C VAL A 56 25.40 -14.10 18.25
N LEU A 57 25.92 -14.22 17.03
CA LEU A 57 25.11 -14.57 15.86
C LEU A 57 24.58 -16.00 15.95
N ASP A 58 25.41 -16.96 16.36
CA ASP A 58 24.98 -18.33 16.60
C ASP A 58 23.87 -18.37 17.66
N PHE A 59 24.07 -17.70 18.80
CA PHE A 59 23.04 -17.62 19.85
C PHE A 59 21.72 -16.97 19.41
N LEU A 60 21.79 -15.93 18.57
CA LEU A 60 20.58 -15.23 18.08
C LEU A 60 19.78 -16.08 17.08
N PHE A 61 20.45 -16.96 16.34
CA PHE A 61 19.84 -17.73 15.25
C PHE A 61 19.83 -19.26 15.50
N ASP A 62 20.07 -19.71 16.73
CA ASP A 62 20.08 -21.14 17.08
C ASP A 62 18.68 -21.78 17.04
N ASP A 63 17.63 -20.98 17.32
CA ASP A 63 16.26 -21.45 17.39
C ASP A 63 15.56 -21.37 16.02
N GLN A 64 15.55 -22.49 15.30
CA GLN A 64 14.87 -22.63 14.01
C GLN A 64 13.36 -22.37 14.11
N ALA A 65 12.69 -22.73 15.21
CA ALA A 65 11.25 -22.52 15.37
C ALA A 65 10.93 -21.03 15.48
N MET A 66 11.72 -20.30 16.27
CA MET A 66 11.58 -18.84 16.40
C MET A 66 11.79 -18.13 15.05
N ILE A 67 12.79 -18.54 14.27
CA ILE A 67 13.05 -17.95 12.94
C ILE A 67 11.91 -18.27 11.97
N SER A 68 11.34 -19.48 12.05
CA SER A 68 10.18 -19.88 11.24
C SER A 68 8.96 -19.01 11.55
N ASP A 69 8.71 -18.70 12.83
CA ASP A 69 7.63 -17.80 13.25
C ASP A 69 7.84 -16.37 12.72
N VAL A 70 9.07 -15.87 12.75
CA VAL A 70 9.41 -14.56 12.16
C VAL A 70 9.22 -14.57 10.64
N PHE A 71 9.59 -15.66 9.96
CA PHE A 71 9.39 -15.81 8.53
C PHE A 71 7.89 -15.74 8.17
N ASP A 72 7.06 -16.49 8.88
CA ASP A 72 5.61 -16.49 8.71
C ASP A 72 4.99 -15.12 9.03
N LEU A 73 5.48 -14.43 10.06
CA LEU A 73 5.06 -13.06 10.37
C LEU A 73 5.34 -12.09 9.21
N VAL A 74 6.52 -12.16 8.58
CA VAL A 74 6.86 -11.30 7.43
C VAL A 74 6.08 -11.69 6.17
N LEU A 75 5.78 -12.98 6.00
CA LEU A 75 4.94 -13.46 4.90
C LEU A 75 3.51 -12.93 5.01
N ARG A 76 2.92 -12.98 6.21
CA ARG A 76 1.54 -12.52 6.49
C ARG A 76 1.38 -11.00 6.40
N ASN A 77 2.44 -10.25 6.67
CA ASN A 77 2.40 -8.80 6.62
C ASN A 77 2.80 -8.25 5.26
N ARG A 78 1.92 -7.43 4.67
CA ARG A 78 2.18 -6.72 3.42
C ARG A 78 3.26 -5.63 3.57
N TYR A 79 3.38 -5.06 4.77
CA TYR A 79 4.29 -3.98 5.10
C TYR A 79 5.10 -4.34 6.35
N LEU A 80 6.38 -3.99 6.38
CA LEU A 80 7.28 -4.25 7.52
C LEU A 80 7.05 -3.29 8.70
N ASN A 81 6.57 -2.08 8.40
CA ASN A 81 6.38 -1.03 9.37
C ASN A 81 4.91 -0.62 9.37
N ASP A 82 4.44 -0.19 10.54
CA ASP A 82 3.17 0.51 10.63
C ASP A 82 3.17 1.69 9.67
N ARG A 83 2.12 1.74 8.84
CA ARG A 83 1.89 2.91 8.03
C ARG A 83 1.48 4.02 8.97
N SER A 84 2.18 5.15 8.89
CA SER A 84 1.63 6.37 9.46
C SER A 84 0.23 6.57 8.89
N PRO A 85 -0.80 6.78 9.72
CA PRO A 85 -2.13 7.08 9.22
C PRO A 85 -1.98 8.24 8.25
N GLY A 86 -2.44 8.04 7.02
CA GLY A 86 -2.40 9.07 6.01
C GLY A 86 -3.06 10.31 6.61
N ARG A 87 -2.34 11.44 6.62
CA ARG A 87 -2.82 12.69 7.19
C ARG A 87 -4.20 12.97 6.60
N THR A 88 -5.27 12.78 7.39
CA THR A 88 -6.62 13.22 7.05
C THR A 88 -6.56 14.74 7.04
N ARG A 89 -6.23 15.29 5.88
CA ARG A 89 -6.31 16.74 5.68
C ARG A 89 -7.75 17.16 5.83
N GLU A 90 -7.89 18.37 6.36
CA GLU A 90 -9.13 19.06 6.70
C GLU A 90 -10.20 18.83 5.63
N GLU A 91 -11.39 18.54 6.13
CA GLU A 91 -12.65 18.41 5.41
C GLU A 91 -12.69 19.34 4.18
N PHE A 92 -12.89 18.76 2.99
CA PHE A 92 -13.02 19.55 1.76
C PHE A 92 -14.08 20.63 1.97
N ASP A 93 -13.68 21.88 1.77
CA ASP A 93 -14.53 23.04 2.02
C ASP A 93 -15.24 23.47 0.73
N LEU A 94 -16.51 23.06 0.60
CA LEU A 94 -17.37 23.51 -0.50
C LEU A 94 -17.56 25.02 -0.52
N ALA A 95 -17.53 25.69 0.64
CA ALA A 95 -17.69 27.14 0.70
C ALA A 95 -16.49 27.83 0.03
N GLN A 96 -15.27 27.34 0.25
CA GLN A 96 -14.09 27.82 -0.46
C GLN A 96 -14.19 27.63 -1.97
N LEU A 97 -14.70 26.48 -2.43
CA LEU A 97 -14.92 26.22 -3.86
C LEU A 97 -15.90 27.24 -4.46
N PHE A 98 -17.03 27.50 -3.80
CA PHE A 98 -18.03 28.45 -4.28
C PHE A 98 -17.62 29.92 -4.14
N ASN A 99 -16.67 30.22 -3.26
CA ASN A 99 -16.12 31.57 -3.08
C ASN A 99 -15.13 31.96 -4.21
N MET A 100 -14.70 31.02 -5.05
CA MET A 100 -13.86 31.31 -6.22
C MET A 100 -14.57 32.21 -7.23
N ARG A 101 -13.81 32.97 -8.03
CA ARG A 101 -14.35 33.66 -9.21
C ARG A 101 -14.89 32.63 -10.19
N ASP A 102 -15.87 33.01 -11.00
CA ASP A 102 -16.57 32.07 -11.88
C ASP A 102 -15.65 31.38 -12.90
N GLU A 103 -14.63 32.08 -13.40
CA GLU A 103 -13.61 31.49 -14.28
C GLU A 103 -12.73 30.47 -13.54
N ASP A 104 -12.31 30.78 -12.31
CA ASP A 104 -11.50 29.88 -11.49
C ASP A 104 -12.31 28.63 -11.08
N PHE A 105 -13.60 28.82 -10.73
CA PHE A 105 -14.54 27.73 -10.47
C PHE A 105 -14.73 26.84 -11.69
N LYS A 106 -14.95 27.45 -12.87
CA LYS A 106 -15.13 26.73 -14.12
C LYS A 106 -13.87 25.99 -14.54
N GLN A 107 -12.69 26.52 -14.26
CA GLN A 107 -11.43 25.83 -14.51
C GLN A 107 -11.22 24.66 -13.55
N ALA A 108 -11.65 24.79 -12.29
CA ALA A 108 -11.56 23.74 -11.28
C ALA A 108 -12.54 22.59 -11.55
N VAL A 109 -13.83 22.89 -11.71
CA VAL A 109 -14.91 21.89 -11.76
C VAL A 109 -15.44 21.66 -13.17
N ARG A 110 -14.93 22.39 -14.18
CA ARG A 110 -15.24 22.21 -15.61
C ARG A 110 -16.70 22.51 -15.99
N THR A 111 -17.42 23.20 -15.12
CA THR A 111 -18.79 23.69 -15.34
C THR A 111 -19.00 25.04 -14.63
N THR A 112 -20.10 25.72 -14.92
CA THR A 112 -20.48 26.95 -14.20
C THR A 112 -21.08 26.61 -12.83
N LYS A 113 -21.09 27.55 -11.88
CA LYS A 113 -21.76 27.38 -10.58
C LYS A 113 -23.24 26.98 -10.75
N SER A 114 -23.94 27.60 -11.71
CA SER A 114 -25.33 27.26 -12.04
C SER A 114 -25.47 25.83 -12.57
N GLY A 115 -24.59 25.40 -13.49
CA GLY A 115 -24.58 24.04 -14.01
C GLY A 115 -24.25 23.01 -12.92
N PHE A 116 -23.33 23.34 -12.02
CA PHE A 116 -23.02 22.52 -10.87
C PHE A 116 -24.22 22.34 -9.94
N MET A 117 -24.90 23.44 -9.56
CA MET A 117 -26.08 23.39 -8.71
C MET A 117 -27.24 22.64 -9.36
N TRP A 118 -27.42 22.78 -10.66
CA TRP A 118 -28.42 22.03 -11.42
C TRP A 118 -28.13 20.53 -11.39
N LEU A 119 -26.90 20.11 -11.68
CA LEU A 119 -26.49 18.70 -11.58
C LEU A 119 -26.63 18.16 -10.15
N LEU A 120 -26.23 18.94 -9.16
CA LEU A 120 -26.36 18.58 -7.75
C LEU A 120 -27.83 18.32 -7.39
N GLY A 121 -28.75 19.19 -7.82
CA GLY A 121 -30.18 19.01 -7.62
C GLY A 121 -30.74 17.70 -8.20
N LEU A 122 -30.19 17.23 -9.33
CA LEU A 122 -30.60 15.97 -9.95
C LEU A 122 -30.13 14.73 -9.18
N ILE A 123 -28.96 14.79 -8.55
CA ILE A 123 -28.32 13.61 -7.96
C ILE A 123 -28.41 13.54 -6.43
N THR A 124 -28.71 14.66 -5.75
CA THR A 124 -28.66 14.75 -4.28
C THR A 124 -29.55 13.73 -3.57
N LEU A 125 -30.70 13.37 -4.15
CA LEU A 125 -31.64 12.43 -3.54
C LEU A 125 -31.46 10.99 -4.03
N ASN A 126 -30.50 10.73 -4.93
CA ASN A 126 -30.33 9.41 -5.50
C ASN A 126 -29.56 8.50 -4.52
N PRO A 127 -30.12 7.34 -4.13
CA PRO A 127 -29.54 6.46 -3.11
C PRO A 127 -28.15 5.93 -3.45
N VAL A 128 -27.75 5.93 -4.73
CA VAL A 128 -26.40 5.50 -5.16
C VAL A 128 -25.30 6.38 -4.56
N PHE A 129 -25.58 7.66 -4.32
CA PHE A 129 -24.61 8.61 -3.75
C PHE A 129 -24.65 8.69 -2.22
N HIS A 130 -25.43 7.83 -1.57
CA HIS A 130 -25.52 7.73 -0.12
C HIS A 130 -25.04 6.35 0.33
N SER A 131 -24.13 6.29 1.30
CA SER A 131 -23.81 5.02 1.96
C SER A 131 -24.44 4.94 3.35
N ALA A 132 -25.11 3.81 3.62
CA ALA A 132 -25.52 3.41 4.96
C ALA A 132 -24.45 2.55 5.66
N SER A 133 -23.20 2.60 5.18
CA SER A 133 -22.09 1.79 5.67
C SER A 133 -21.41 2.44 6.88
N PHE A 134 -20.73 1.64 7.70
CA PHE A 134 -19.84 2.11 8.76
C PHE A 134 -18.73 3.05 8.26
N ARG A 135 -18.49 3.06 6.94
CA ARG A 135 -17.58 3.98 6.27
C ARG A 135 -18.42 4.95 5.42
N PRO A 136 -18.61 6.19 5.88
CA PRO A 136 -19.42 7.15 5.15
C PRO A 136 -18.74 7.52 3.83
N GLN A 137 -19.51 7.57 2.74
CA GLN A 137 -19.07 8.20 1.51
C GLN A 137 -18.93 9.72 1.74
N LEU A 138 -18.13 10.38 0.91
CA LEU A 138 -18.10 11.85 0.91
C LEU A 138 -19.51 12.40 0.63
N PRO A 139 -19.86 13.60 1.13
CA PRO A 139 -21.14 14.19 0.78
C PRO A 139 -21.31 14.31 -0.74
N VAL A 140 -22.43 13.87 -1.32
CA VAL A 140 -23.19 14.69 -2.28
C VAL A 140 -22.36 15.61 -3.21
N PRO A 141 -22.27 16.91 -2.88
CA PRO A 141 -21.57 17.89 -3.70
C PRO A 141 -20.06 17.60 -3.88
N HIS A 142 -19.40 17.01 -2.90
CA HIS A 142 -17.98 16.65 -2.98
C HIS A 142 -17.74 15.57 -4.02
N GLN A 143 -18.58 14.54 -4.06
CA GLN A 143 -18.50 13.48 -5.07
C GLN A 143 -18.69 14.04 -6.48
N LEU A 144 -19.59 15.01 -6.63
CA LEU A 144 -19.83 15.69 -7.91
C LEU A 144 -18.62 16.52 -8.36
N ALA A 145 -18.06 17.35 -7.46
CA ALA A 145 -16.90 18.18 -7.77
C ALA A 145 -15.69 17.34 -8.21
N LEU A 146 -15.45 16.24 -7.49
CA LEU A 146 -14.43 15.25 -7.82
C LEU A 146 -14.62 14.63 -9.21
N THR A 147 -15.84 14.21 -9.50
CA THR A 147 -16.16 13.52 -10.76
C THR A 147 -15.96 14.45 -11.95
N LEU A 148 -16.46 15.68 -11.87
CA LEU A 148 -16.38 16.65 -12.96
C LEU A 148 -14.94 17.11 -13.24
N GLU A 149 -14.13 17.31 -12.20
CA GLU A 149 -12.71 17.63 -12.35
C GLU A 149 -11.95 16.49 -13.06
N ARG A 150 -12.20 15.23 -12.67
CA ARG A 150 -11.60 14.06 -13.31
C ARG A 150 -11.99 13.94 -14.77
N LEU A 151 -13.27 14.09 -15.09
CA LEU A 151 -13.76 13.99 -16.48
C LEU A 151 -13.15 15.06 -17.40
N GLY A 152 -12.74 16.22 -16.86
CA GLY A 152 -12.06 17.24 -17.66
C GLY A 152 -10.53 17.18 -17.66
N SER A 153 -9.90 16.18 -17.03
CA SER A 153 -8.45 16.09 -16.91
C SER A 153 -7.88 14.92 -17.73
N ASN A 154 -7.09 15.20 -18.78
CA ASN A 154 -6.39 14.17 -19.55
C ASN A 154 -4.93 13.96 -19.05
N GLY A 155 -4.48 12.70 -18.98
CA GLY A 155 -3.08 12.33 -18.72
C GLY A 155 -2.58 12.57 -17.28
N ASN A 156 -1.30 12.90 -17.12
CA ASN A 156 -0.63 13.16 -15.83
C ASN A 156 -1.25 14.32 -14.99
N GLY A 157 -2.16 15.10 -15.60
CA GLY A 157 -2.93 16.16 -14.94
C GLY A 157 -3.98 15.65 -13.95
N ALA A 158 -4.43 14.39 -14.08
CA ALA A 158 -5.35 13.73 -13.16
C ALA A 158 -4.68 13.22 -11.87
N SER A 159 -3.46 13.69 -11.57
CA SER A 159 -2.71 13.23 -10.41
C SER A 159 -3.35 13.72 -9.11
N VAL A 160 -3.69 12.74 -8.27
CA VAL A 160 -4.25 12.85 -6.90
C VAL A 160 -3.55 13.93 -6.05
N GLY A 161 -2.28 14.20 -6.33
CA GLY A 161 -1.49 15.24 -5.66
C GLY A 161 -1.92 16.69 -5.95
N ARG A 162 -2.43 17.04 -7.14
CA ARG A 162 -2.93 18.41 -7.41
C ARG A 162 -4.26 18.67 -6.69
N PHE A 163 -5.18 17.70 -6.74
CA PHE A 163 -6.48 17.79 -6.09
C PHE A 163 -6.38 17.84 -4.55
N SER A 164 -5.53 17.00 -3.95
CA SER A 164 -5.25 17.02 -2.51
C SER A 164 -4.69 18.36 -2.00
N ARG A 165 -4.04 19.14 -2.88
CA ARG A 165 -3.49 20.46 -2.56
C ARG A 165 -4.48 21.60 -2.77
N ASN A 166 -5.34 21.49 -3.78
CA ASN A 166 -6.27 22.57 -4.13
C ASN A 166 -7.62 22.46 -3.39
N LEU A 167 -8.01 21.26 -2.95
CA LEU A 167 -9.36 20.98 -2.44
C LEU A 167 -9.37 20.08 -1.18
N GLY A 168 -8.22 19.83 -0.55
CA GLY A 168 -8.16 19.22 0.79
C GLY A 168 -8.35 17.70 0.89
N VAL A 169 -8.53 16.95 -0.20
CA VAL A 169 -8.83 15.50 -0.11
C VAL A 169 -7.59 14.64 0.08
N GLY A 170 -7.69 13.64 0.97
CA GLY A 170 -6.62 12.67 1.24
C GLY A 170 -6.29 11.80 0.01
N ARG A 171 -4.99 11.54 -0.22
CA ARG A 171 -4.49 10.79 -1.39
C ARG A 171 -5.07 9.37 -1.54
N GLY A 172 -5.59 8.76 -0.48
CA GLY A 172 -6.15 7.40 -0.49
C GLY A 172 -7.59 7.30 -1.02
N THR A 173 -8.29 8.42 -1.19
CA THR A 173 -9.72 8.44 -1.61
C THR A 173 -9.91 8.28 -3.13
N VAL A 174 -8.80 8.22 -3.88
CA VAL A 174 -8.79 8.20 -5.34
C VAL A 174 -7.88 7.07 -5.80
N ILE A 175 -8.42 5.85 -5.88
CA ILE A 175 -7.72 4.76 -6.56
C ILE A 175 -7.93 4.91 -8.06
N LYS A 176 -6.81 4.84 -8.77
CA LYS A 176 -6.63 4.95 -10.22
C LYS A 176 -6.87 3.57 -10.81
N GLU A 177 -7.95 3.39 -11.57
CA GLU A 177 -8.08 2.29 -12.51
C GLU A 177 -7.17 2.64 -13.70
N GLY A 178 -6.03 1.97 -13.77
CA GLY A 178 -5.01 2.23 -14.77
C GLY A 178 -3.99 1.12 -14.73
N ASP A 179 -4.47 -0.11 -14.99
CA ASP A 179 -3.74 -1.26 -15.54
C ASP A 179 -4.72 -2.44 -15.72
N LEU A 180 -5.81 -2.25 -16.47
CA LEU A 180 -6.50 -3.36 -17.12
C LEU A 180 -6.62 -3.05 -18.62
N GLN A 181 -5.61 -3.49 -19.34
CA GLN A 181 -5.72 -3.76 -20.76
C GLN A 181 -6.76 -4.88 -20.96
N CYS A 182 -7.76 -4.56 -21.76
CA CYS A 182 -8.57 -5.43 -22.61
C CYS A 182 -9.11 -6.73 -21.99
N HIS A 183 -10.38 -6.72 -21.59
CA HIS A 183 -11.33 -7.71 -22.13
C HIS A 183 -12.75 -7.16 -22.13
N GLU A 184 -13.36 -7.31 -23.29
CA GLU A 184 -14.70 -6.89 -23.68
C GLU A 184 -15.78 -7.67 -22.89
N GLY A 185 -16.81 -6.95 -22.43
CA GLY A 185 -18.12 -7.54 -22.12
C GLY A 185 -18.47 -7.75 -20.65
N ARG A 186 -19.49 -6.98 -20.23
CA ARG A 186 -20.46 -7.20 -19.12
C ARG A 186 -20.21 -6.46 -17.80
N GLY A 187 -21.20 -5.63 -17.48
CA GLY A 187 -21.79 -5.53 -16.14
C GLY A 187 -21.14 -4.52 -15.22
N PHE A 188 -21.89 -3.45 -14.91
CA PHE A 188 -21.69 -2.64 -13.72
C PHE A 188 -21.63 -3.54 -12.48
N HIS A 189 -20.44 -3.73 -11.92
CA HIS A 189 -20.25 -4.37 -10.62
C HIS A 189 -19.39 -3.47 -9.73
N GLU A 190 -20.05 -2.90 -8.73
CA GLU A 190 -19.59 -2.85 -7.33
C GLU A 190 -18.17 -2.29 -7.10
N LEU A 191 -18.07 -0.98 -6.82
CA LEU A 191 -16.89 -0.39 -6.18
C LEU A 191 -16.71 -1.00 -4.79
N ARG A 192 -15.89 -2.05 -4.67
CA ARG A 192 -15.37 -2.54 -3.39
C ARG A 192 -14.13 -1.74 -3.02
N VAL A 193 -14.23 -1.02 -1.91
CA VAL A 193 -13.07 -0.42 -1.24
C VAL A 193 -12.34 -1.55 -0.52
N VAL A 194 -11.20 -1.96 -1.07
CA VAL A 194 -10.22 -2.78 -0.37
C VAL A 194 -9.36 -1.84 0.46
N ASP A 195 -9.41 -2.04 1.78
CA ASP A 195 -8.69 -1.25 2.75
C ASP A 195 -7.17 -1.37 2.62
N CYS A 196 -6.46 -0.26 2.79
CA CYS A 196 -5.01 -0.14 2.84
C CYS A 196 -4.57 0.98 3.79
#